data_AF-D1YWS5-F1
#
_entry.id   AF-D1YWS5-F1
#
_cell.length_a   1.000
_cell.length_b   1.000
_cell.length_c   1.000
_cell.angle_alpha   90.00
_cell.angle_beta   90.00
_cell.angle_gamma   90.00
#
_symmetry.space_group_name_H-M   'P 1'
#
loop_
_entity.id
_entity.type
_entity.pdbx_description
1 polymer ?
#
loop_
_entity_poly.entity_id
_entity_poly.type
_entity_poly.pdbx_seq_one_letter_code
_entity_poly.pdbx_strand_id
1 'polypeptide(L)'
;MMQEPLRWGKDARKALDEAKRTGRLALLFFHSNQCSGCKATIAKTLPDPKVSKFIERIFSPAMFEVSEPGSQELMKKYGAQWTPTFVVTDADGNEIYHWVGYLPPGDFCAEMLFAEGRAAFKNKDWDRAERCFNSVAERFPDSEEAPEALYYTGVARYEKTHDATDLADTSKKLNAKYPNSSWTKKASVWGE
;
A
#
# COMPACT_ATOMS: atom_id res chain seq x y z
N MET A 1 -18.12 21.80 7.50
CA MET A 1 -17.44 21.25 8.69
C MET A 1 -16.02 20.91 8.26
N MET A 2 -15.00 21.58 8.84
CA MET A 2 -13.60 21.24 8.58
C MET A 2 -13.29 19.93 9.32
N GLN A 3 -12.80 18.91 8.63
CA GLN A 3 -12.31 17.69 9.28
C GLN A 3 -11.13 18.05 10.20
N GLU A 4 -11.05 17.44 11.37
CA GLU A 4 -9.86 17.56 12.21
C GLU A 4 -8.64 16.99 11.48
N PRO A 5 -7.44 17.59 11.65
CA PRO A 5 -6.25 17.09 11.01
C PRO A 5 -5.91 15.67 11.50
N LEU A 6 -5.56 14.80 10.56
CA LEU A 6 -5.09 13.43 10.82
C LEU A 6 -3.97 13.44 11.87
N ARG A 7 -4.16 12.67 12.95
CA ARG A 7 -3.18 12.57 14.04
C ARG A 7 -2.20 11.43 13.76
N TRP A 8 -0.94 11.78 13.61
CA TRP A 8 0.15 10.82 13.49
C TRP A 8 0.75 10.49 14.86
N GLY A 9 0.87 9.20 15.16
CA GLY A 9 1.61 8.72 16.32
C GLY A 9 3.12 8.92 16.19
N LYS A 10 3.84 8.78 17.31
CA LYS A 10 5.31 8.85 17.38
C LYS A 10 5.93 7.60 18.02
N ASP A 11 5.12 6.55 18.16
CA ASP A 11 5.47 5.35 18.91
C ASP A 11 4.93 4.15 18.12
N ALA A 12 5.85 3.33 17.61
CA ALA A 12 5.51 2.17 16.80
C ALA A 12 4.69 1.15 17.59
N ARG A 13 4.96 0.98 18.89
CA ARG A 13 4.22 0.02 19.72
C ARG A 13 2.78 0.48 19.89
N LYS A 14 2.55 1.76 20.17
CA LYS A 14 1.19 2.31 20.26
C LYS A 14 0.44 2.20 18.93
N ALA A 15 1.13 2.43 17.81
CA ALA A 15 0.54 2.26 16.49
C ALA A 15 0.07 0.82 16.26
N LEU A 16 0.91 -0.17 16.63
CA LEU A 16 0.60 -1.60 16.53
C LEU A 16 -0.53 -2.03 17.48
N ASP A 17 -0.50 -1.57 18.74
CA ASP A 17 -1.56 -1.88 19.71
C ASP A 17 -2.91 -1.32 19.24
N GLU A 18 -2.93 -0.12 18.65
CA GLU A 18 -4.12 0.48 18.05
C GLU A 18 -4.59 -0.24 16.77
N ALA A 19 -3.64 -0.66 15.91
CA ALA A 19 -3.92 -1.48 14.74
C ALA A 19 -4.62 -2.79 15.17
N LYS A 20 -4.09 -3.46 16.18
CA LYS A 20 -4.68 -4.66 16.79
C LYS A 20 -6.08 -4.42 17.34
N ARG A 21 -6.25 -3.33 18.11
CA ARG A 21 -7.54 -2.98 18.73
C ARG A 21 -8.63 -2.69 17.71
N THR A 22 -8.27 -2.12 16.57
CA THR A 22 -9.22 -1.66 15.54
C THR A 22 -9.35 -2.59 14.34
N GLY A 23 -8.51 -3.63 14.24
CA GLY A 23 -8.42 -4.47 13.04
C GLY A 23 -7.85 -3.73 11.82
N ARG A 24 -7.20 -2.59 12.03
CA ARG A 24 -6.50 -1.80 11.01
C ARG A 24 -5.06 -2.31 10.86
N LEU A 25 -4.40 -1.86 9.80
CA LEU A 25 -2.96 -2.06 9.60
C LEU A 25 -2.17 -0.94 10.30
N ALA A 26 -0.87 -1.11 10.53
CA ALA A 26 -0.02 0.01 10.93
C ALA A 26 0.67 0.61 9.70
N LEU A 27 0.76 1.95 9.66
CA LEU A 27 1.51 2.70 8.63
C LEU A 27 2.63 3.45 9.32
N LEU A 28 3.88 3.03 9.08
CA LEU A 28 5.07 3.62 9.65
C LEU A 28 5.76 4.48 8.59
N PHE A 29 5.78 5.79 8.80
CA PHE A 29 6.38 6.76 7.89
C PHE A 29 7.74 7.22 8.43
N PHE A 30 8.82 6.80 7.78
CA PHE A 30 10.18 7.26 8.07
C PHE A 30 10.52 8.48 7.21
N HIS A 31 10.84 9.60 7.86
CA HIS A 31 11.08 10.88 7.18
C HIS A 31 12.32 11.60 7.69
N SER A 32 12.81 12.52 6.86
CA SER A 32 13.81 13.49 7.29
C SER A 32 13.41 14.93 6.97
N ASN A 33 13.62 15.84 7.93
CA ASN A 33 13.52 17.28 7.73
C ASN A 33 14.51 17.84 6.69
N GLN A 34 15.51 17.07 6.27
CA GLN A 34 16.45 17.43 5.20
C GLN A 34 16.10 16.80 3.85
N CYS A 35 15.05 15.97 3.77
CA CYS A 35 14.63 15.31 2.53
C CYS A 35 13.54 16.13 1.82
N SER A 36 13.80 16.51 0.56
CA SER A 36 12.83 17.23 -0.28
C SER A 36 11.55 16.43 -0.53
N GLY A 37 11.68 15.12 -0.75
CA GLY A 37 10.55 14.21 -0.89
C GLY A 37 9.68 14.16 0.35
N CYS A 38 10.29 14.11 1.55
CA CYS A 38 9.55 14.15 2.81
C CYS A 38 8.76 15.46 2.98
N LYS A 39 9.41 16.60 2.70
CA LYS A 39 8.75 17.91 2.75
C LYS A 39 7.57 17.96 1.78
N ALA A 40 7.73 17.45 0.57
CA ALA A 40 6.66 17.39 -0.42
C ALA A 40 5.52 16.47 0.04
N THR A 41 5.80 15.28 0.57
CA THR A 41 4.76 14.39 1.09
C THR A 41 3.97 15.06 2.21
N ILE A 42 4.64 15.65 3.20
CA ILE A 42 4.00 16.30 4.35
C ILE A 42 3.19 17.52 3.93
N ALA A 43 3.68 18.33 2.99
CA ALA A 43 3.02 19.58 2.60
C ALA A 43 1.92 19.39 1.53
N LYS A 44 2.01 18.36 0.68
CA LYS A 44 1.14 18.21 -0.50
C LYS A 44 0.29 16.95 -0.47
N THR A 45 0.86 15.82 -0.03
CA THR A 45 0.19 14.51 -0.12
C THR A 45 -0.65 14.22 1.10
N LEU A 46 -0.07 14.27 2.30
CA LEU A 46 -0.78 13.96 3.54
C LEU A 46 -2.00 14.86 3.84
N PRO A 47 -1.99 16.19 3.58
CA PRO A 47 -3.15 17.03 3.85
C PRO A 47 -4.27 16.90 2.81
N ASP A 48 -4.06 16.15 1.71
CA ASP A 48 -5.15 15.89 0.76
C ASP A 48 -6.30 15.13 1.47
N PRO A 49 -7.55 15.61 1.38
CA PRO A 49 -8.67 15.00 2.09
C PRO A 49 -8.95 13.54 1.71
N LYS A 50 -8.62 13.13 0.47
CA LYS A 50 -8.76 11.72 0.06
C LYS A 50 -7.69 10.89 0.76
N VAL A 51 -6.44 11.35 0.77
CA VAL A 51 -5.33 10.67 1.46
C VAL A 51 -5.62 10.53 2.94
N SER A 52 -6.00 11.61 3.62
CA SER A 52 -6.33 11.58 5.05
C SER A 52 -7.44 10.56 5.37
N LYS A 53 -8.52 10.54 4.58
CA LYS A 53 -9.62 9.56 4.75
C LYS A 53 -9.18 8.12 4.53
N PHE A 54 -8.30 7.88 3.55
CA PHE A 54 -7.74 6.55 3.33
C PHE A 54 -6.90 6.11 4.54
N ILE A 55 -6.07 7.02 5.06
CA ILE A 55 -5.23 6.71 6.21
C ILE A 55 -6.08 6.39 7.44
N GLU A 56 -7.07 7.22 7.75
CA GLU A 56 -7.98 7.00 8.89
C GLU A 56 -8.74 5.68 8.80
N ARG A 57 -9.18 5.32 7.58
CA ARG A 57 -9.93 4.09 7.34
C ARG A 57 -9.07 2.83 7.47
N ILE A 58 -7.89 2.82 6.89
CA ILE A 58 -7.08 1.60 6.72
C ILE A 58 -6.06 1.43 7.85
N PHE A 59 -5.48 2.54 8.33
CA PHE A 59 -4.25 2.51 9.10
C PHE A 59 -4.36 3.12 10.50
N SER A 60 -3.50 2.63 11.37
CA SER A 60 -2.99 3.31 12.56
C SER A 60 -1.64 3.94 12.19
N PRO A 61 -1.57 5.26 11.92
CA PRO A 61 -0.37 5.89 11.38
C PRO A 61 0.60 6.35 12.48
N ALA A 62 1.90 6.19 12.24
CA ALA A 62 2.97 6.80 13.03
C ALA A 62 4.10 7.31 12.12
N MET A 63 4.69 8.44 12.51
CA MET A 63 5.81 9.07 11.80
C MET A 63 7.05 9.12 12.67
N PHE A 64 8.22 8.92 12.04
CA PHE A 64 9.51 8.84 12.70
C PHE A 64 10.51 9.70 11.95
N GLU A 65 11.01 10.75 12.60
CA GLU A 65 12.14 11.51 12.10
C GLU A 65 13.40 10.65 12.26
N VAL A 66 14.11 10.42 11.16
CA VAL A 66 15.23 9.47 11.13
C VAL A 66 16.38 9.89 12.05
N SER A 67 16.56 11.19 12.33
CA SER A 67 17.58 11.65 13.29
C SER A 67 17.19 11.44 14.77
N GLU A 68 15.94 11.11 15.08
CA GLU A 68 15.50 10.90 16.47
C GLU A 68 15.97 9.53 17.02
N PRO A 69 16.28 9.46 18.33
CA PRO A 69 16.62 8.19 18.98
C PRO A 69 15.50 7.15 18.82
N GLY A 70 15.88 5.89 18.53
CA GLY A 70 14.93 4.78 18.32
C GLY A 70 14.43 4.63 16.88
N SER A 71 14.41 5.70 16.07
CA SER A 71 14.04 5.61 14.64
C SER A 71 14.98 4.69 13.87
N GLN A 72 16.29 4.74 14.16
CA GLN A 72 17.31 3.93 13.49
C GLN A 72 17.11 2.42 13.67
N GLU A 73 16.68 1.98 14.85
CA GLU A 73 16.40 0.56 15.11
C GLU A 73 15.18 0.07 14.32
N LEU A 74 14.13 0.88 14.26
CA LEU A 74 12.94 0.60 13.45
C LEU A 74 13.28 0.59 11.95
N MET A 75 14.08 1.54 11.47
CA MET A 75 14.54 1.56 10.09
C MET A 75 15.32 0.30 9.74
N LYS A 76 16.24 -0.13 10.62
CA LYS A 76 16.97 -1.39 10.44
C LYS A 76 16.04 -2.60 10.43
N LYS A 77 15.05 -2.64 11.35
CA LYS A 77 14.06 -3.73 11.43
C LYS A 77 13.30 -3.91 10.11
N TYR A 78 12.86 -2.81 9.51
CA TYR A 78 12.04 -2.83 8.28
C TYR A 78 12.84 -2.56 7.00
N GLY A 79 14.17 -2.56 7.07
CA GLY A 79 15.03 -2.30 5.90
C GLY A 79 14.84 -0.92 5.24
N ALA A 80 14.33 0.08 5.97
CA ALA A 80 14.12 1.43 5.46
C ALA A 80 15.47 2.15 5.34
N GLN A 81 16.06 2.14 4.13
CA GLN A 81 17.39 2.71 3.86
C GLN A 81 17.35 4.13 3.29
N TRP A 82 16.18 4.60 2.86
CA TRP A 82 16.00 5.91 2.23
C TRP A 82 14.77 6.63 2.80
N THR A 83 14.61 7.91 2.50
CA THR A 83 13.42 8.68 2.90
C THR A 83 12.84 9.47 1.72
N PRO A 84 11.51 9.67 1.65
CA PRO A 84 10.50 9.07 2.54
C PRO A 84 10.37 7.56 2.31
N THR A 85 10.15 6.78 3.36
CA THR A 85 9.79 5.35 3.24
C THR A 85 8.54 5.10 4.08
N PHE A 86 7.59 4.37 3.52
CA PHE A 86 6.35 3.99 4.17
C PHE A 86 6.31 2.48 4.29
N VAL A 87 6.16 1.98 5.51
CA VAL A 87 6.07 0.55 5.80
C VAL A 87 4.68 0.25 6.33
N VAL A 88 4.01 -0.70 5.69
CA VAL A 88 2.73 -1.23 6.13
C VAL A 88 2.95 -2.56 6.82
N THR A 89 2.44 -2.70 8.04
CA THR A 89 2.54 -3.95 8.80
C THR A 89 1.16 -4.45 9.21
N ASP A 90 1.07 -5.75 9.47
CA ASP A 90 -0.02 -6.29 10.28
C ASP A 90 0.10 -5.85 11.74
N ALA A 91 -0.91 -6.22 12.55
CA ALA A 91 -0.99 -5.86 13.96
C ALA A 91 0.12 -6.48 14.83
N ASP A 92 0.77 -7.53 14.37
CA ASP A 92 1.91 -8.16 15.06
C ASP A 92 3.26 -7.54 14.64
N GLY A 93 3.21 -6.57 13.73
CA GLY A 93 4.39 -5.84 13.25
C GLY A 93 5.18 -6.61 12.20
N ASN A 94 4.58 -7.60 11.54
CA ASN A 94 5.17 -8.20 10.35
C ASN A 94 4.86 -7.32 9.14
N GLU A 95 5.87 -7.07 8.34
CA GLU A 95 5.73 -6.30 7.12
C GLU A 95 4.79 -6.99 6.13
N ILE A 96 3.93 -6.18 5.51
CA ILE A 96 3.02 -6.58 4.42
C ILE A 96 3.51 -6.01 3.11
N TYR A 97 3.90 -4.73 3.14
CA TYR A 97 4.22 -3.95 1.96
C TYR A 97 5.00 -2.70 2.36
N HIS A 98 5.80 -2.16 1.45
CA HIS A 98 6.40 -0.84 1.62
C HIS A 98 6.55 -0.14 0.26
N TRP A 99 6.72 1.17 0.30
CA TRP A 99 7.17 1.94 -0.85
C TRP A 99 8.14 3.04 -0.41
N VAL A 100 8.96 3.48 -1.35
CA VAL A 100 10.03 4.45 -1.14
C VAL A 100 9.86 5.61 -2.10
N GLY A 101 10.03 6.84 -1.59
CA GLY A 101 9.97 8.05 -2.39
C GLY A 101 8.66 8.81 -2.26
N TYR A 102 8.69 10.03 -2.77
CA TYR A 102 7.51 10.89 -2.81
C TYR A 102 6.53 10.40 -3.88
N LEU A 103 5.25 10.43 -3.55
CA LEU A 103 4.15 10.20 -4.48
C LEU A 103 3.10 11.32 -4.33
N PRO A 104 2.49 11.79 -5.44
CA PRO A 104 1.36 12.70 -5.36
C PRO A 104 0.12 11.98 -4.78
N PRO A 105 -0.94 12.72 -4.40
CA PRO A 105 -2.11 12.15 -3.71
C PRO A 105 -2.77 10.94 -4.39
N GLY A 106 -2.84 10.91 -5.73
CA GLY A 106 -3.45 9.80 -6.48
C GLY A 106 -2.68 8.50 -6.31
N ASP A 107 -1.39 8.52 -6.64
CA ASP A 107 -0.50 7.35 -6.54
C ASP A 107 -0.36 6.89 -5.08
N PHE A 108 -0.29 7.83 -4.13
CA PHE A 108 -0.26 7.49 -2.71
C PHE A 108 -1.53 6.74 -2.26
N CYS A 109 -2.70 7.07 -2.82
CA CYS A 109 -3.93 6.31 -2.57
C CYS A 109 -3.92 4.93 -3.23
N ALA A 110 -3.29 4.79 -4.40
CA ALA A 110 -3.12 3.50 -5.07
C ALA A 110 -2.28 2.56 -4.20
N GLU A 111 -1.14 3.02 -3.69
CA GLU A 111 -0.27 2.26 -2.78
C GLU A 111 -1.01 1.79 -1.52
N MET A 112 -1.79 2.67 -0.91
CA MET A 112 -2.56 2.34 0.30
C MET A 112 -3.63 1.27 0.06
N LEU A 113 -4.36 1.36 -1.07
CA LEU A 113 -5.32 0.33 -1.46
C LEU A 113 -4.65 -0.98 -1.83
N PHE A 114 -3.51 -0.91 -2.51
CA PHE A 114 -2.73 -2.07 -2.85
C PHE A 114 -2.25 -2.79 -1.59
N ALA A 115 -1.72 -2.05 -0.60
CA ALA A 115 -1.31 -2.59 0.69
C ALA A 115 -2.47 -3.24 1.47
N GLU A 116 -3.68 -2.66 1.43
CA GLU A 116 -4.89 -3.28 2.00
C GLU A 116 -5.22 -4.61 1.29
N GLY A 117 -5.11 -4.65 -0.03
CA GLY A 117 -5.28 -5.87 -0.82
C GLY A 117 -4.23 -6.93 -0.49
N ARG A 118 -2.96 -6.54 -0.33
CA ARG A 118 -1.87 -7.44 0.07
C ARG A 118 -2.08 -8.03 1.47
N ALA A 119 -2.60 -7.24 2.41
CA ALA A 119 -2.95 -7.74 3.73
C ALA A 119 -4.10 -8.76 3.66
N ALA A 120 -5.16 -8.48 2.90
CA ALA A 120 -6.25 -9.41 2.68
C ALA A 120 -5.77 -10.71 2.01
N PHE A 121 -4.92 -10.59 0.99
CA PHE A 121 -4.32 -11.72 0.27
C PHE A 121 -3.48 -12.60 1.20
N LYS A 122 -2.62 -12.01 2.05
CA LYS A 122 -1.85 -12.74 3.08
C LYS A 122 -2.76 -13.53 4.01
N ASN A 123 -3.93 -12.99 4.34
CA ASN A 123 -4.93 -13.62 5.20
C ASN A 123 -5.88 -14.58 4.46
N LYS A 124 -5.65 -14.82 3.16
CA LYS A 124 -6.52 -15.65 2.29
C LYS A 124 -7.96 -15.15 2.19
N ASP A 125 -8.20 -13.87 2.49
CA ASP A 125 -9.46 -13.20 2.22
C ASP A 125 -9.48 -12.77 0.74
N TRP A 126 -9.66 -13.77 -0.13
CA TRP A 126 -9.59 -13.60 -1.58
C TRP A 126 -10.61 -12.59 -2.09
N ASP A 127 -11.81 -12.60 -1.52
CA ASP A 127 -12.87 -11.66 -1.87
C ASP A 127 -12.49 -10.21 -1.58
N ARG A 128 -11.89 -9.93 -0.41
CA ARG A 128 -11.42 -8.58 -0.09
C ARG A 128 -10.19 -8.21 -0.90
N ALA A 129 -9.25 -9.13 -1.09
CA ALA A 129 -8.06 -8.92 -1.89
C ALA A 129 -8.42 -8.51 -3.32
N GLU A 130 -9.28 -9.29 -3.99
CA GLU A 130 -9.79 -9.00 -5.33
C GLU A 130 -10.43 -7.61 -5.40
N ARG A 131 -11.33 -7.27 -4.46
CA ARG A 131 -11.99 -5.95 -4.43
C ARG A 131 -10.99 -4.81 -4.30
N CYS A 132 -10.02 -4.93 -3.40
CA CYS A 132 -9.00 -3.90 -3.19
C CYS A 132 -8.13 -3.72 -4.43
N PHE A 133 -7.62 -4.81 -5.00
CA PHE A 133 -6.77 -4.76 -6.19
C PHE A 133 -7.52 -4.25 -7.43
N ASN A 134 -8.75 -4.72 -7.66
CA ASN A 134 -9.58 -4.22 -8.75
C ASN A 134 -9.87 -2.72 -8.58
N SER A 135 -10.10 -2.26 -7.35
CA SER A 135 -10.30 -0.84 -7.05
C SER A 135 -9.08 0.01 -7.39
N VAL A 136 -7.85 -0.50 -7.25
CA VAL A 136 -6.65 0.22 -7.70
C VAL A 136 -6.69 0.40 -9.21
N ALA A 137 -6.87 -0.68 -9.96
CA ALA A 137 -6.87 -0.65 -11.42
C ALA A 137 -8.05 0.15 -12.04
N GLU A 138 -9.16 0.31 -11.32
CA GLU A 138 -10.31 1.11 -11.75
C GLU A 138 -10.18 2.59 -11.39
N ARG A 139 -9.67 2.90 -10.19
CA ARG A 139 -9.67 4.27 -9.65
C ARG A 139 -8.37 5.02 -9.92
N PHE A 140 -7.28 4.29 -10.12
CA PHE A 140 -5.94 4.80 -10.36
C PHE A 140 -5.31 4.07 -11.56
N PRO A 141 -5.96 4.05 -12.73
CA PRO A 141 -5.49 3.26 -13.87
C PRO A 141 -4.11 3.70 -14.39
N ASP A 142 -3.72 4.96 -14.15
CA ASP A 142 -2.45 5.51 -14.62
C ASP A 142 -1.30 5.35 -13.59
N SER A 143 -1.55 4.75 -12.42
CA SER A 143 -0.51 4.53 -11.41
C SER A 143 0.37 3.32 -11.75
N GLU A 144 1.60 3.31 -11.26
CA GLU A 144 2.55 2.21 -11.46
C GLU A 144 2.06 0.90 -10.82
N GLU A 145 1.23 0.98 -9.78
CA GLU A 145 0.64 -0.15 -9.06
C GLU A 145 -0.53 -0.79 -9.83
N ALA A 146 -1.16 -0.06 -10.74
CA ALA A 146 -2.35 -0.52 -11.46
C ALA A 146 -2.14 -1.86 -12.21
N PRO A 147 -1.06 -2.08 -12.98
CA PRO A 147 -0.77 -3.37 -13.59
C PRO A 147 -0.49 -4.48 -12.55
N GLU A 148 0.18 -4.17 -11.44
CA GLU A 148 0.42 -5.14 -10.37
C GLU A 148 -0.90 -5.55 -9.70
N ALA A 149 -1.75 -4.58 -9.41
CA ALA A 149 -3.06 -4.81 -8.82
C ALA A 149 -3.93 -5.66 -9.75
N LEU A 150 -3.96 -5.37 -11.05
CA LEU A 150 -4.72 -6.18 -12.00
C LEU A 150 -4.21 -7.64 -12.04
N TYR A 151 -2.90 -7.85 -11.97
CA TYR A 151 -2.31 -9.18 -11.85
C TYR A 151 -2.81 -9.91 -10.61
N TYR A 152 -2.71 -9.29 -9.42
CA TYR A 152 -3.17 -9.92 -8.18
C TYR A 152 -4.69 -10.04 -8.06
N THR A 153 -5.46 -9.26 -8.82
CA THR A 153 -6.91 -9.47 -8.96
C THR A 153 -7.19 -10.84 -9.57
N GLY A 154 -6.47 -11.22 -10.63
CA GLY A 154 -6.55 -12.54 -11.25
C GLY A 154 -6.08 -13.66 -10.34
N VAL A 155 -4.94 -13.47 -9.66
CA VAL A 155 -4.42 -14.46 -8.70
C VAL A 155 -5.41 -14.68 -7.57
N ALA A 156 -6.01 -13.63 -7.01
CA ALA A 156 -7.00 -13.77 -5.94
C ALA A 156 -8.25 -14.55 -6.41
N ARG A 157 -8.73 -14.30 -7.63
CA ARG A 157 -9.84 -15.08 -8.22
C ARG A 157 -9.46 -16.55 -8.37
N TYR A 158 -8.29 -16.81 -8.97
CA TYR A 158 -7.79 -18.18 -9.13
C TYR A 158 -7.62 -18.91 -7.80
N GLU A 159 -7.05 -18.28 -6.77
CA GLU A 159 -6.93 -18.91 -5.43
C GLU A 159 -8.29 -19.24 -4.81
N LYS A 160 -9.34 -18.51 -5.18
CA LYS A 160 -10.71 -18.77 -4.75
C LYS A 160 -11.37 -19.90 -5.55
N THR A 161 -11.24 -19.90 -6.87
CA THR A 161 -12.00 -20.78 -7.79
C THR A 161 -11.23 -22.02 -8.21
N HIS A 162 -9.90 -21.93 -8.23
CA HIS A 162 -8.96 -22.84 -8.89
C HIS A 162 -9.22 -23.01 -10.40
N ASP A 163 -9.87 -22.01 -11.02
CA ASP A 163 -10.20 -22.00 -12.43
C ASP A 163 -9.14 -21.23 -13.22
N ALA A 164 -8.40 -21.94 -14.09
CA ALA A 164 -7.35 -21.33 -14.91
C ALA A 164 -7.87 -20.25 -15.87
N THR A 165 -9.17 -20.24 -16.18
CA THR A 165 -9.78 -19.18 -17.01
C THR A 165 -9.69 -17.80 -16.37
N ASP A 166 -9.69 -17.71 -15.03
CA ASP A 166 -9.50 -16.44 -14.30
C ASP A 166 -8.13 -15.81 -14.60
N LEU A 167 -7.08 -16.64 -14.71
CA LEU A 167 -5.72 -16.21 -15.05
C LEU A 167 -5.63 -15.83 -16.54
N ALA A 168 -6.21 -16.64 -17.43
CA ALA A 168 -6.23 -16.37 -18.87
C ALA A 168 -6.93 -15.03 -19.19
N ASP A 169 -8.06 -14.75 -18.56
CA ASP A 169 -8.79 -13.49 -18.74
C ASP A 169 -8.05 -12.31 -18.14
N THR A 170 -7.33 -12.51 -17.03
CA THR A 170 -6.47 -11.48 -16.44
C THR A 170 -5.30 -11.15 -17.36
N SER A 171 -4.66 -12.16 -17.97
CA SER A 171 -3.58 -11.98 -18.95
C SER A 171 -4.04 -11.14 -20.14
N LYS A 172 -5.21 -11.45 -20.72
CA LYS A 172 -5.82 -10.64 -21.80
C LYS A 172 -6.04 -9.19 -21.37
N LYS A 173 -6.57 -8.95 -20.16
CA LYS A 173 -6.82 -7.60 -19.63
C LYS A 173 -5.51 -6.82 -19.42
N LEU A 174 -4.48 -7.46 -18.88
CA LEU A 174 -3.15 -6.87 -18.70
C LEU A 174 -2.53 -6.48 -20.04
N ASN A 175 -2.57 -7.37 -21.03
CA ASN A 175 -2.06 -7.08 -22.37
C ASN A 175 -2.81 -5.92 -23.05
N ALA A 176 -4.12 -5.83 -22.85
CA ALA A 176 -4.93 -4.75 -23.42
C ALA A 176 -4.69 -3.39 -22.76
N LYS A 177 -4.57 -3.34 -21.43
CA LYS A 177 -4.46 -2.07 -20.68
C LYS A 177 -3.03 -1.61 -20.44
N TYR A 178 -2.12 -2.54 -20.18
CA TYR A 178 -0.75 -2.27 -19.78
C TYR A 178 0.26 -3.12 -20.57
N PRO A 179 0.25 -3.07 -21.92
CA PRO A 179 1.03 -3.98 -22.77
C PRO A 179 2.52 -4.00 -22.46
N ASN A 180 3.08 -2.87 -22.00
CA ASN A 180 4.52 -2.72 -21.74
C ASN A 180 4.90 -2.96 -20.26
N SER A 181 3.95 -3.32 -19.39
CA SER A 181 4.25 -3.52 -17.97
C SER A 181 4.99 -4.84 -17.71
N SER A 182 5.83 -4.86 -16.67
CA SER A 182 6.48 -6.10 -16.24
C SER A 182 5.48 -7.17 -15.80
N TRP A 183 4.28 -6.78 -15.36
CA TRP A 183 3.21 -7.66 -14.92
C TRP A 183 2.50 -8.35 -16.09
N THR A 184 2.36 -7.67 -17.24
CA THR A 184 1.92 -8.28 -18.49
C THR A 184 2.90 -9.35 -18.95
N LYS A 185 4.21 -9.08 -18.86
CA LYS A 185 5.25 -10.09 -19.16
C LYS A 185 5.16 -11.31 -18.24
N LYS A 186 4.88 -11.13 -16.95
CA LYS A 186 4.70 -12.25 -16.01
C LYS A 186 3.45 -13.08 -16.31
N ALA A 187 2.35 -12.43 -16.69
CA ALA A 187 1.08 -13.08 -17.01
C ALA A 187 1.03 -13.70 -18.41
N SER A 188 2.06 -13.51 -19.25
CA SER A 188 2.03 -13.97 -20.65
C SER A 188 1.98 -15.49 -20.82
N VAL A 189 2.29 -16.24 -19.76
CA VAL A 189 2.25 -17.71 -19.74
C VAL A 189 0.96 -18.26 -19.10
N TRP A 190 0.00 -17.41 -18.77
CA TRP A 190 -1.29 -17.82 -18.23
C TRP A 190 -2.29 -18.11 -19.35
N GLY A 191 -2.94 -19.28 -19.31
CA GLY A 191 -3.98 -19.66 -20.26
C GLY A 191 -3.50 -20.41 -21.51
N GLU A 192 -2.35 -21.09 -21.42
CA GLU A 192 -2.01 -22.21 -22.32
C GLU A 192 -2.77 -23.48 -21.94
#